data_AF-A0A524PKQ0-F1
#
_entry.id   AF-A0A524PKQ0-F1
#
_cell.length_a   1.000
_cell.length_b   1.000
_cell.length_c   1.000
_cell.angle_alpha   90.00
_cell.angle_beta   90.00
_cell.angle_gamma   90.00
#
_symmetry.space_group_name_H-M   'P 1'
#
loop_
_entity.id
_entity.type
_entity.pdbx_description
1 polymer ?
#
loop_
_entity_poly.entity_id
_entity_poly.type
_entity_poly.pdbx_seq_one_letter_code
_entity_poly.pdbx_strand_id
1 'polypeptide(L)'
;MRPHITLHNAVSVDGRLLEWGMVDMALYYGLIGTFEEQATLAGVETLLVGAAQEQTPQDAEDSLPVKAQPGDPRPLLVVPDSRGRIRIWHWMLSQPYWRAGVA
;
A
#
# COMPACT_ATOMS: atom_id res chain seq x y z
N MET A 1 24.51 4.71 1.71
CA MET A 1 23.79 3.94 2.74
C MET A 1 22.65 3.18 2.08
N ARG A 2 22.24 2.02 2.62
CA ARG A 2 21.07 1.24 2.14
C ARG A 2 19.97 1.29 3.21
N PRO A 3 18.68 1.35 2.84
CA PRO A 3 17.59 1.33 3.81
C PRO A 3 17.55 0.00 4.58
N HIS A 4 17.07 0.04 5.82
CA HIS A 4 16.68 -1.15 6.57
C HIS A 4 15.33 -1.65 6.04
N ILE A 5 15.21 -2.96 5.78
CA ILE A 5 14.03 -3.54 5.14
C ILE A 5 13.38 -4.55 6.09
N THR A 6 12.12 -4.28 6.42
CA THR A 6 11.23 -5.24 7.09
C THR A 6 10.31 -5.86 6.04
N LEU A 7 10.27 -7.19 5.97
CA LEU A 7 9.30 -7.92 5.13
C LEU A 7 8.17 -8.43 6.03
N HIS A 8 6.95 -7.97 5.75
CA HIS A 8 5.74 -8.40 6.46
C HIS A 8 4.76 -9.02 5.48
N ASN A 9 4.44 -10.30 5.65
CA ASN A 9 3.51 -11.06 4.83
C ASN A 9 2.76 -12.07 5.70
N ALA A 10 1.51 -12.35 5.35
CA ALA A 10 0.76 -13.48 5.90
C ALA A 10 0.91 -14.69 4.98
N VAL A 11 1.31 -15.83 5.56
CA VAL A 11 1.52 -17.08 4.81
C VAL A 11 0.82 -18.25 5.49
N SER A 12 0.40 -19.21 4.68
CA SER A 12 -0.08 -20.51 5.15
C SER A 12 1.06 -21.34 5.75
N VAL A 13 0.71 -22.44 6.43
CA VAL A 13 1.70 -23.37 7.05
C VAL A 13 2.65 -23.98 6.01
N ASP A 14 2.20 -24.16 4.77
CA ASP A 14 3.01 -24.63 3.64
C ASP A 14 3.72 -23.50 2.87
N GLY A 15 3.72 -22.27 3.41
CA GLY A 15 4.52 -21.15 2.91
C GLY A 15 3.94 -20.42 1.70
N ARG A 16 2.63 -20.55 1.44
CA ARG A 16 1.95 -19.81 0.35
C ARG A 16 1.47 -18.47 0.85
N LEU A 17 1.57 -17.44 0.01
CA LEU A 17 0.90 -16.17 0.28
C LEU A 17 -0.60 -16.40 0.35
N LEU A 18 -1.23 -15.84 1.37
CA LEU A 18 -2.68 -15.91 1.54
C LEU A 18 -3.38 -14.95 0.55
N GLU A 19 -4.54 -15.35 0.04
CA GLU A 19 -5.37 -14.47 -0.79
C GLU A 19 -6.09 -13.40 0.06
N TRP A 20 -6.67 -12.42 -0.61
CA TRP A 20 -7.43 -11.36 0.04
C TRP A 20 -8.54 -11.94 0.94
N GLY A 21 -8.64 -11.44 2.17
CA GLY A 21 -9.65 -11.89 3.15
C GLY A 21 -9.33 -13.23 3.86
N MET A 22 -8.21 -13.89 3.54
CA MET A 22 -7.78 -15.12 4.24
C MET A 22 -6.98 -14.85 5.53
N VAL A 23 -6.75 -13.59 5.89
CA VAL A 23 -6.07 -13.17 7.11
C VAL A 23 -7.01 -12.35 7.98
N ASP A 24 -6.80 -12.37 9.30
CA ASP A 24 -7.38 -11.35 10.18
C ASP A 24 -6.80 -9.99 9.77
N MET A 25 -7.60 -9.21 9.04
CA MET A 25 -7.19 -7.92 8.49
C MET A 25 -6.88 -6.91 9.60
N ALA A 26 -7.61 -6.95 10.71
CA ALA A 26 -7.39 -6.04 11.83
C ALA A 26 -6.04 -6.31 12.49
N LEU A 27 -5.71 -7.59 12.71
CA LEU A 27 -4.39 -7.98 13.22
C LEU A 27 -3.29 -7.66 12.22
N TYR A 28 -3.46 -8.05 10.96
CA TYR A 28 -2.42 -7.93 9.93
C TYR A 28 -2.02 -6.48 9.66
N TYR A 29 -3.01 -5.60 9.46
CA TYR A 29 -2.76 -4.17 9.22
C TYR A 29 -2.50 -3.40 10.52
N GLY A 30 -3.03 -3.86 11.66
CA GLY A 30 -2.75 -3.26 12.97
C GLY A 30 -1.28 -3.36 13.37
N LEU A 31 -0.59 -4.43 12.96
CA LEU A 31 0.85 -4.58 13.20
C LEU A 31 1.71 -3.60 12.39
N ILE A 32 1.28 -3.21 11.19
CA ILE A 32 2.08 -2.35 10.30
C ILE A 32 2.43 -1.04 10.99
N GLY A 33 1.47 -0.41 11.68
CA GLY A 33 1.69 0.84 12.39
C GLY A 33 2.74 0.78 13.52
N THR A 34 3.20 -0.41 13.91
CA THR A 34 4.26 -0.59 14.92
C THR A 34 5.67 -0.57 14.33
N PHE A 35 5.82 -0.64 13.00
CA PHE A 35 7.12 -0.72 12.35
C PHE A 35 7.79 0.64 12.17
N GLU A 36 7.05 1.74 12.40
CA GLU A 36 7.51 3.13 12.22
C GLU A 36 8.17 3.33 10.85
N GLU A 37 7.56 2.76 9.80
CA GLU A 37 8.15 2.75 8.49
C GLU A 37 8.16 4.15 7.87
N GLN A 38 9.27 4.50 7.24
CA GLN A 38 9.39 5.76 6.50
C GLN A 38 8.80 5.65 5.08
N ALA A 39 8.71 4.41 4.59
CA ALA A 39 8.14 4.05 3.30
C ALA A 39 7.56 2.63 3.32
N THR A 40 6.40 2.46 2.68
CA THR A 40 5.80 1.18 2.34
C THR A 40 6.21 0.81 0.92
N LEU A 41 6.81 -0.38 0.74
CA LEU A 41 7.14 -0.92 -0.58
C LEU A 41 6.09 -1.97 -0.97
N ALA A 42 5.32 -1.72 -2.03
CA ALA A 42 4.28 -2.63 -2.49
C ALA A 42 4.36 -2.85 -4.00
N GLY A 43 4.24 -4.11 -4.44
CA GLY A 43 4.27 -4.44 -5.86
C GLY A 43 3.03 -3.95 -6.61
N VAL A 44 3.20 -3.55 -7.88
CA VAL A 44 2.10 -3.06 -8.70
C VAL A 44 0.95 -4.07 -8.85
N GLU A 45 1.24 -5.37 -9.00
CA GLU A 45 0.17 -6.39 -9.06
C GLU A 45 -0.64 -6.47 -7.76
N THR A 46 0.03 -6.42 -6.61
CA THR A 46 -0.63 -6.46 -5.30
C THR A 46 -1.60 -5.30 -5.13
N LEU A 47 -1.20 -4.09 -5.55
CA LEU A 47 -2.05 -2.91 -5.46
C LEU A 47 -3.24 -2.98 -6.42
N LEU A 48 -3.03 -3.44 -7.66
CA LEU A 48 -4.12 -3.58 -8.63
C LEU A 48 -5.14 -4.65 -8.21
N VAL A 49 -4.67 -5.79 -7.68
CA VAL A 49 -5.55 -6.82 -7.13
C VAL A 49 -6.34 -6.28 -5.93
N GLY A 50 -5.68 -5.58 -5.00
CA GLY A 50 -6.34 -4.97 -3.85
C GLY A 50 -7.41 -3.94 -4.26
N ALA A 51 -7.09 -3.05 -5.19
CA ALA A 51 -8.04 -2.06 -5.70
C ALA A 51 -9.26 -2.70 -6.39
N ALA A 52 -9.05 -3.81 -7.13
CA ALA A 52 -10.14 -4.56 -7.75
C ALA A 52 -11.06 -5.22 -6.70
N GLN A 53 -10.50 -5.74 -5.60
CA GLN A 53 -11.28 -6.30 -4.49
C GLN A 53 -12.12 -5.22 -3.78
N GLU A 54 -11.57 -4.02 -3.63
CA GLU A 54 -12.27 -2.84 -3.08
C GLU A 54 -13.23 -2.17 -4.10
N GLN A 55 -13.46 -2.80 -5.26
CA GLN A 55 -14.33 -2.31 -6.33
C GLN A 55 -14.01 -0.86 -6.75
N THR A 56 -12.74 -0.48 -6.66
CA THR A 56 -12.29 0.87 -6.98
C THR A 56 -12.31 1.08 -8.50
N PRO A 57 -12.98 2.13 -9.02
CA PRO A 57 -12.94 2.45 -10.44
C PRO A 57 -11.51 2.70 -10.92
N GLN A 58 -11.15 2.23 -12.11
CA GLN A 58 -9.82 2.52 -12.70
C GLN A 58 -9.59 4.03 -12.87
N ASP A 59 -10.66 4.79 -13.08
CA ASP A 59 -10.66 6.24 -13.26
C ASP A 59 -11.08 6.96 -11.98
N ALA A 60 -10.63 6.51 -10.80
CA ALA A 60 -10.90 7.15 -9.52
C ALA A 60 -10.19 8.52 -9.35
N GLU A 61 -10.10 9.31 -10.41
CA GLU A 61 -9.59 10.69 -10.41
C GLU A 61 -10.43 11.62 -9.54
N ASP A 62 -11.71 11.29 -9.33
CA ASP A 62 -12.60 12.03 -8.42
C ASP A 62 -12.20 11.91 -6.93
N SER A 63 -11.32 10.95 -6.59
CA SER A 63 -10.79 10.82 -5.24
C SER A 63 -9.75 11.89 -4.96
N LEU A 64 -10.09 12.89 -4.16
CA LEU A 64 -9.12 13.92 -3.76
C LEU A 64 -8.07 13.33 -2.80
N PRO A 65 -6.77 13.43 -3.12
CA PRO A 65 -5.71 13.01 -2.21
C PRO A 65 -5.76 13.78 -0.90
N VAL A 66 -5.41 13.10 0.20
CA VAL A 66 -5.21 13.78 1.49
C VAL A 66 -3.90 14.55 1.42
N LYS A 67 -4.01 15.88 1.27
CA LYS A 67 -2.85 16.77 1.18
C LYS A 67 -1.95 16.62 2.41
N ALA A 68 -0.71 16.19 2.18
CA ALA A 68 0.29 16.10 3.23
C ALA A 68 0.62 17.49 3.79
N GLN A 69 0.76 17.57 5.12
CA GLN A 69 1.21 18.77 5.81
C GLN A 69 2.71 18.67 6.11
N PRO A 70 3.40 19.80 6.36
CA PRO A 70 4.77 19.76 6.86
C PRO A 70 4.85 18.93 8.15
N GLY A 71 5.74 17.94 8.19
CA GLY A 71 5.88 17.03 9.34
C GLY A 71 4.89 15.86 9.38
N ASP A 72 4.13 15.61 8.31
CA ASP A 72 3.23 14.46 8.20
C ASP A 72 3.99 13.13 8.41
N PRO A 73 3.64 12.34 9.44
CA PRO A 73 4.38 11.13 9.79
C PRO A 73 4.04 9.93 8.89
N ARG A 74 2.98 10.00 8.07
CA ARG A 74 2.56 8.86 7.23
C ARG A 74 3.66 8.47 6.24
N PRO A 75 3.93 7.18 5.98
CA PRO A 75 4.98 6.73 5.06
C PRO A 75 4.79 7.18 3.60
N LEU A 76 5.87 7.09 2.80
CA LEU A 76 5.79 7.12 1.34
C LEU A 76 5.31 5.77 0.81
N LEU A 77 4.39 5.75 -0.15
CA LEU A 77 4.10 4.56 -0.94
C LEU A 77 5.10 4.47 -2.10
N VAL A 78 5.93 3.43 -2.11
CA VAL A 78 6.89 3.14 -3.18
C VAL A 78 6.39 1.95 -3.97
N VAL A 79 6.21 2.11 -5.27
CA VAL A 79 5.61 1.09 -6.15
C VAL A 79 6.54 0.76 -7.31
N PRO A 80 7.25 -0.38 -7.30
CA PRO A 80 8.04 -0.80 -8.45
C PRO A 80 7.14 -1.07 -9.65
N ASP A 81 7.09 -0.14 -10.60
CA ASP A 81 6.21 -0.20 -11.77
C ASP A 81 6.94 0.18 -13.05
N SER A 82 7.81 -0.72 -13.50
CA SER A 82 8.63 -0.54 -14.70
C SER A 82 7.85 -0.34 -16.00
N ARG A 83 6.53 -0.59 -15.99
CA ARG A 83 5.64 -0.42 -17.15
C ARG A 83 4.66 0.73 -16.99
N GLY A 84 4.72 1.45 -15.87
CA GLY A 84 3.79 2.53 -15.55
C GLY A 84 2.34 2.09 -15.66
N ARG A 85 1.94 0.95 -15.10
CA ARG A 85 0.57 0.43 -15.07
C ARG A 85 -0.31 1.07 -14.00
N ILE A 86 0.27 1.63 -12.95
CA ILE A 86 -0.49 2.25 -11.87
C ILE A 86 -1.12 3.57 -12.35
N ARG A 87 -2.46 3.64 -12.25
CA ARG A 87 -3.27 4.82 -12.65
C ARG A 87 -4.19 5.33 -11.55
N ILE A 88 -4.34 4.56 -10.48
CA ILE A 88 -5.25 4.82 -9.35
C ILE A 88 -4.60 5.65 -8.22
N TRP A 89 -3.63 6.53 -8.53
CA TRP A 89 -2.90 7.31 -7.52
C TRP A 89 -3.80 8.18 -6.65
N HIS A 90 -4.78 8.83 -7.26
CA HIS A 90 -5.75 9.68 -6.56
C HIS A 90 -6.48 8.91 -5.45
N TRP A 91 -6.96 7.71 -5.76
CA TRP A 91 -7.57 6.82 -4.77
C TRP A 91 -6.59 6.31 -3.73
N MET A 92 -5.38 5.87 -4.11
CA MET A 92 -4.40 5.39 -3.12
C MET A 92 -4.00 6.49 -2.14
N LEU A 93 -3.83 7.73 -2.61
CA LEU A 93 -3.42 8.87 -1.80
C LEU A 93 -4.60 9.57 -1.10
N SER A 94 -5.85 9.19 -1.39
CA SER A 94 -7.00 9.59 -0.57
C SER A 94 -7.13 8.72 0.69
N GLN A 95 -6.47 7.56 0.74
CA GLN A 95 -6.41 6.72 1.93
C GLN A 95 -5.57 7.38 3.04
N PRO A 96 -5.87 7.11 4.32
CA PRO A 96 -5.17 7.73 5.45
C PRO A 96 -3.76 7.17 5.69
N TYR A 97 -3.26 6.26 4.84
CA TYR A 97 -2.05 5.49 5.11
C TYR A 97 -0.76 6.16 4.61
N TRP A 98 -0.81 6.89 3.49
CA TRP A 98 0.39 7.40 2.83
C TRP A 98 0.35 8.90 2.62
N ARG A 99 1.49 9.57 2.78
CA ARG A 99 1.60 11.02 2.53
C ARG A 99 1.82 11.37 1.06
N ALA A 100 2.46 10.47 0.31
CA ALA A 100 2.76 10.63 -1.10
C ALA A 100 3.13 9.27 -1.74
N GLY A 101 3.13 9.22 -3.06
CA GLY A 101 3.47 8.04 -3.84
C GLY A 101 4.63 8.29 -4.80
N VAL A 102 5.40 7.24 -5.08
CA VAL A 102 6.44 7.21 -6.12
C VAL A 102 6.44 5.84 -6.80
N ALA A 103 6.63 5.82 -8.13
CA ALA A 103 6.76 4.60 -8.93
C ALA A 103 7.94 4.67 -9.89
#